data_AF-A0A8S3G150-F1
#
_entry.id   AF-A0A8S3G150-F1
#
_cell.length_a   1.000
_cell.length_b   1.000
_cell.length_c   1.000
_cell.angle_alpha   90.00
_cell.angle_beta   90.00
_cell.angle_gamma   90.00
#
_symmetry.space_group_name_H-M   'P 1'
#
loop_
_entity.id
_entity.type
_entity.pdbx_description
1 polymer ?
#
loop_
_entity_poly.entity_id
_entity_poly.type
_entity_poly.pdbx_seq_one_letter_code
_entity_poly.pdbx_strand_id
1 'polypeptide(L)'
;WIFISFDSDSITTYSVYRDSLKGPQIMFVGTTRLPIFGSVPLVLNAGLLLLLDSGGKIVQTKLDTYGFLNDSTDQEYTLDDAVDRLSKAILMKRYDDAMFWAKQLNDSNEWNKLATALLYSLNIDYAIKVFREIGHSGMVMALEEIKHVEDKSLVSAHFAALFGDYDLAQELFLKCGCPLEALNMRRDCMQFEAAMTLSKAYDPEQIPYISASHAEQLEFTGDSSAAVKFYEHGITKKEKDIHHDQRCFIGLARCYIKVGDIKK
;
A
#
# COMPACT_ATOMS: atom_id res chain seq x y z
N TRP A 1 -15.49 1.35 -12.51
CA TRP A 1 -16.26 0.90 -13.69
C TRP A 1 -16.17 -0.60 -13.72
N ILE A 2 -17.26 -1.28 -13.98
CA ILE A 2 -17.28 -2.74 -14.12
C ILE A 2 -17.57 -3.02 -15.58
N PHE A 3 -16.81 -3.94 -16.16
CA PHE A 3 -17.08 -4.45 -17.50
C PHE A 3 -16.89 -5.95 -17.51
N ILE A 4 -17.43 -6.58 -18.55
CA ILE A 4 -17.36 -8.02 -18.74
C ILE A 4 -16.74 -8.34 -20.10
N SER A 5 -16.01 -9.44 -20.17
CA SER A 5 -15.72 -10.14 -21.43
C SER A 5 -16.44 -11.48 -21.41
N PHE A 6 -16.73 -12.04 -22.58
CA PHE A 6 -17.40 -13.33 -22.66
C PHE A 6 -16.82 -14.17 -23.80
N ASP A 7 -16.92 -15.48 -23.65
CA ASP A 7 -16.68 -16.48 -24.68
C ASP A 7 -17.95 -17.31 -24.90
N SER A 8 -17.84 -18.49 -25.52
CA SER A 8 -18.98 -19.36 -25.79
C SER A 8 -19.56 -20.06 -24.56
N ASP A 9 -18.84 -20.10 -23.43
CA ASP A 9 -19.23 -20.89 -22.23
C ASP A 9 -19.18 -20.08 -20.93
N SER A 10 -18.58 -18.90 -20.92
CA SER A 10 -18.30 -18.15 -19.72
C SER A 10 -18.25 -16.64 -19.92
N ILE A 11 -18.48 -15.93 -18.81
CA ILE A 11 -18.39 -14.48 -18.70
C ILE A 11 -17.39 -14.15 -17.61
N THR A 12 -16.38 -13.36 -17.93
CA THR A 12 -15.40 -12.86 -16.97
C THR A 12 -15.72 -11.42 -16.61
N THR A 13 -15.77 -11.14 -15.30
CA THR A 13 -16.01 -9.78 -14.78
C THR A 13 -14.70 -9.12 -14.37
N TYR A 14 -14.56 -7.86 -14.77
CA TYR A 14 -13.42 -7.01 -14.41
C TYR A 14 -13.88 -5.71 -13.75
N SER A 15 -13.06 -5.22 -12.82
CA SER A 15 -13.25 -3.95 -12.13
C SER A 15 -12.11 -3.00 -12.46
N VAL A 16 -12.45 -1.81 -12.92
CA VAL A 16 -11.49 -0.75 -13.27
C VAL A 16 -11.25 0.15 -12.07
N TYR A 17 -9.99 0.18 -11.64
CA TYR A 17 -9.46 1.08 -10.63
C TYR A 17 -8.82 2.26 -11.34
N ARG A 18 -9.56 3.39 -11.44
CA ARG A 18 -9.02 4.62 -12.04
C ARG A 18 -7.88 5.19 -11.21
N ASP A 19 -8.10 5.27 -9.91
CA ASP A 19 -7.11 5.64 -8.92
C ASP A 19 -6.78 4.40 -8.09
N SER A 20 -5.50 4.08 -8.02
CA SER A 20 -4.94 3.10 -7.10
C SER A 20 -3.50 3.51 -6.76
N LEU A 21 -2.92 2.85 -5.77
CA LEU A 21 -1.54 3.07 -5.35
C LEU A 21 -0.54 3.08 -6.51
N LYS A 22 -0.73 2.16 -7.47
CA LYS A 22 0.15 1.98 -8.64
C LYS A 22 -0.41 2.64 -9.91
N GLY A 23 -1.36 3.56 -9.77
CA GLY A 23 -2.07 4.20 -10.88
C GLY A 23 -3.26 3.38 -11.41
N PRO A 24 -3.73 3.64 -12.64
CA PRO A 24 -4.90 2.95 -13.18
C PRO A 24 -4.66 1.44 -13.38
N GLN A 25 -5.56 0.60 -12.87
CA GLN A 25 -5.48 -0.86 -12.95
C GLN A 25 -6.82 -1.51 -13.33
N ILE A 26 -6.75 -2.70 -13.92
CA ILE A 26 -7.90 -3.57 -14.17
C ILE A 26 -7.74 -4.82 -13.31
N MET A 27 -8.72 -5.06 -12.46
CA MET A 27 -8.74 -6.20 -11.54
C MET A 27 -9.70 -7.26 -12.05
N PHE A 28 -9.23 -8.51 -12.13
CA PHE A 28 -10.10 -9.66 -12.32
C PHE A 28 -10.95 -9.87 -11.06
N VAL A 29 -12.26 -10.08 -11.23
CA VAL A 29 -13.20 -10.32 -10.12
C VAL A 29 -13.60 -11.78 -10.05
N GLY A 30 -13.90 -12.39 -11.19
CA GLY A 30 -14.37 -13.77 -11.26
C GLY A 30 -15.02 -14.09 -12.59
N THR A 31 -15.36 -15.37 -12.75
CA THR A 31 -15.99 -15.91 -13.95
C THR A 31 -17.32 -16.56 -13.59
N THR A 32 -18.34 -16.35 -14.42
CA THR A 32 -19.66 -16.98 -14.33
C THR A 32 -19.88 -17.84 -15.57
N ARG A 33 -20.31 -19.08 -15.39
CA ARG A 33 -20.65 -19.96 -16.52
C ARG A 33 -21.95 -19.51 -17.17
N LEU A 34 -21.98 -19.55 -18.50
CA LEU A 34 -23.19 -19.27 -19.24
C LEU A 34 -24.21 -20.40 -19.03
N PRO A 35 -25.50 -20.08 -18.79
CA PRO A 35 -26.52 -21.11 -18.66
C PRO A 35 -26.77 -21.84 -19.99
N ILE A 36 -26.53 -21.16 -21.12
CA ILE A 36 -26.73 -21.68 -22.47
C ILE A 36 -25.46 -21.40 -23.27
N PHE A 37 -24.86 -22.47 -23.81
CA PHE A 37 -23.66 -22.38 -24.66
C PHE A 37 -23.92 -21.52 -25.90
N GLY A 38 -23.02 -20.59 -26.18
CA GLY A 38 -23.09 -19.68 -27.32
C GLY A 38 -24.11 -18.55 -27.18
N SER A 39 -24.69 -18.35 -26.00
CA SER A 39 -25.56 -17.20 -25.75
C SER A 39 -24.76 -15.89 -25.70
N VAL A 40 -25.35 -14.81 -26.23
CA VAL A 40 -24.66 -13.52 -26.41
C VAL A 40 -25.14 -12.51 -25.36
N PRO A 41 -24.25 -11.94 -24.53
CA PRO A 41 -24.57 -10.85 -23.61
C PRO A 41 -25.05 -9.59 -24.33
N LEU A 42 -26.22 -9.08 -23.91
CA LEU A 42 -26.82 -7.85 -24.43
C LEU A 42 -26.64 -6.67 -23.48
N VAL A 43 -27.09 -6.83 -22.23
CA VAL A 43 -27.12 -5.75 -21.23
C VAL A 43 -26.79 -6.30 -19.86
N LEU A 44 -25.84 -5.68 -19.18
CA LEU A 44 -25.55 -5.90 -17.76
C LEU A 44 -26.09 -4.74 -16.93
N ASN A 45 -26.97 -5.04 -15.97
CA ASN A 45 -27.49 -4.06 -15.03
C ASN A 45 -27.47 -4.62 -13.60
N ALA A 46 -26.69 -4.00 -12.71
CA ALA A 46 -26.62 -4.36 -11.29
C ALA A 46 -26.41 -5.87 -11.02
N GLY A 47 -25.62 -6.55 -11.85
CA GLY A 47 -25.34 -7.98 -11.74
C GLY A 47 -26.33 -8.90 -12.45
N LEU A 48 -27.43 -8.36 -13.00
CA LEU A 48 -28.35 -9.06 -13.87
C LEU A 48 -27.92 -8.89 -15.32
N LEU A 49 -27.67 -10.01 -15.99
CA LEU A 49 -27.25 -10.07 -17.38
C LEU A 49 -28.38 -10.59 -18.25
N LEU A 50 -28.76 -9.81 -19.26
CA LEU A 50 -29.63 -10.25 -20.34
C LEU A 50 -28.79 -10.89 -21.45
N LEU A 51 -29.17 -12.09 -21.83
CA LEU A 51 -28.52 -12.94 -22.82
C LEU A 51 -29.49 -13.20 -23.97
N LEU A 52 -28.98 -13.24 -25.20
CA LEU A 52 -29.70 -13.74 -26.37
C LEU A 52 -29.28 -15.19 -26.61
N ASP A 53 -30.22 -16.12 -26.56
CA ASP A 53 -29.95 -17.52 -26.89
C ASP A 53 -29.84 -17.73 -28.42
N SER A 54 -29.37 -18.90 -28.84
CA SER A 54 -29.25 -19.26 -30.26
C SER A 54 -30.60 -19.35 -30.98
N GLY A 55 -31.71 -19.43 -30.24
CA GLY A 55 -33.08 -19.40 -30.74
C GLY A 55 -33.71 -18.00 -30.81
N GLY A 56 -32.97 -16.95 -30.46
CA GLY A 56 -33.44 -15.57 -30.45
C GLY A 56 -34.30 -15.18 -29.24
N LYS A 57 -34.38 -16.01 -28.20
CA LYS A 57 -35.05 -15.67 -26.93
C LYS A 57 -34.11 -14.91 -26.02
N ILE A 58 -34.67 -13.94 -25.29
CA ILE A 58 -33.96 -13.21 -24.26
C ILE A 58 -34.10 -13.96 -22.94
N VAL A 59 -32.97 -14.33 -22.35
CA VAL A 59 -32.86 -15.01 -21.06
C VAL A 59 -32.13 -14.10 -20.09
N GLN A 60 -32.46 -14.17 -18.81
CA GLN A 60 -31.80 -13.42 -17.76
C GLN A 60 -31.01 -14.36 -16.85
N THR A 61 -29.79 -13.98 -16.50
CA THR A 61 -28.98 -14.68 -15.48
C THR A 61 -28.34 -13.69 -14.52
N LYS A 62 -28.12 -14.08 -13.27
CA LYS A 62 -27.33 -13.29 -12.31
C LYS A 62 -25.88 -13.71 -12.38
N LEU A 63 -24.96 -12.76 -12.38
CA LEU A 63 -23.53 -13.03 -12.33
C LEU A 63 -23.11 -13.46 -10.92
N ASP A 64 -22.33 -14.55 -10.81
CA ASP A 64 -21.78 -15.06 -9.54
C ASP A 64 -20.88 -14.04 -8.85
N THR A 65 -20.29 -13.13 -9.62
CA THR A 65 -19.47 -12.02 -9.12
C THR A 65 -20.27 -10.99 -8.34
N TYR A 66 -21.60 -11.01 -8.45
CA TYR A 66 -22.56 -10.21 -7.67
C TYR A 66 -23.24 -11.02 -6.55
N GLY A 67 -22.71 -12.21 -6.22
CA GLY A 67 -23.21 -13.05 -5.13
C GLY A 67 -23.12 -12.41 -3.74
N PHE A 68 -22.39 -11.30 -3.59
CA PHE A 68 -22.34 -10.51 -2.35
C PHE A 68 -23.59 -9.66 -2.11
N LEU A 69 -24.42 -9.43 -3.14
CA LEU A 69 -25.70 -8.73 -2.99
C LEU A 69 -26.66 -9.64 -2.22
N ASN A 70 -27.16 -9.16 -1.08
CA ASN A 70 -28.20 -9.84 -0.30
C ASN A 70 -29.51 -9.87 -1.11
N ASP A 71 -29.80 -11.01 -1.75
CA ASP A 71 -31.10 -11.23 -2.37
C ASP A 71 -32.18 -11.62 -1.34
N SER A 72 -31.79 -12.10 -0.16
CA SER A 72 -32.70 -12.36 0.98
C SER A 72 -31.96 -12.46 2.32
N THR A 73 -32.60 -12.05 3.40
CA THR A 73 -32.08 -12.09 4.79
C THR A 73 -32.04 -13.50 5.40
N ASP A 74 -32.67 -14.47 4.74
CA ASP A 74 -32.94 -15.81 5.30
C ASP A 74 -32.05 -16.91 4.71
N GLN A 75 -31.03 -16.55 3.92
CA GLN A 75 -30.07 -17.53 3.42
C GLN A 75 -29.02 -17.84 4.48
N GLU A 76 -29.00 -19.07 4.98
CA GLU A 76 -27.85 -19.60 5.70
C GLU A 76 -26.62 -19.58 4.78
N TYR A 77 -25.54 -18.95 5.24
CA TYR A 77 -24.25 -18.91 4.55
C TYR A 77 -23.19 -19.60 5.40
N THR A 78 -22.27 -20.30 4.75
CA THR A 78 -21.08 -20.81 5.45
C THR A 78 -20.08 -19.67 5.69
N LEU A 79 -19.09 -19.92 6.56
CA LEU A 79 -18.01 -18.95 6.78
C LEU A 79 -17.24 -18.67 5.48
N ASP A 80 -16.96 -19.72 4.70
CA ASP A 80 -16.26 -19.60 3.42
C ASP A 80 -17.05 -18.78 2.40
N ASP A 81 -18.39 -18.95 2.36
CA ASP A 81 -19.26 -18.14 1.51
C ASP A 81 -19.19 -16.66 1.89
N ALA A 82 -19.20 -16.35 3.18
CA ALA A 82 -19.11 -14.96 3.65
C ALA A 82 -17.74 -14.33 3.31
N VAL A 83 -16.64 -15.09 3.39
CA VAL A 83 -15.30 -14.63 2.99
C VAL A 83 -15.23 -14.40 1.47
N ASP A 84 -15.82 -15.27 0.66
CA ASP A 84 -15.91 -15.09 -0.80
C ASP A 84 -16.74 -13.85 -1.16
N ARG A 85 -17.89 -13.66 -0.51
CA ARG A 85 -18.75 -12.49 -0.69
C ARG A 85 -18.03 -11.19 -0.31
N LEU A 86 -17.31 -11.17 0.81
CA LEU A 86 -16.47 -10.03 1.21
C LEU A 86 -15.42 -9.72 0.13
N SER A 87 -14.68 -10.74 -0.31
CA SER A 87 -13.61 -10.60 -1.31
C SER A 87 -14.14 -10.03 -2.63
N LYS A 88 -15.27 -10.55 -3.12
CA LYS A 88 -15.95 -10.04 -4.32
C LYS A 88 -16.44 -8.61 -4.14
N ALA A 89 -17.04 -8.28 -2.99
CA ALA A 89 -17.49 -6.91 -2.70
C ALA A 89 -16.33 -5.91 -2.69
N ILE A 90 -15.17 -6.28 -2.13
CA ILE A 90 -13.93 -5.47 -2.16
C ILE A 90 -13.47 -5.22 -3.60
N LEU A 91 -13.34 -6.28 -4.41
CA LEU A 91 -12.88 -6.18 -5.81
C LEU A 91 -13.86 -5.36 -6.68
N MET A 92 -15.14 -5.44 -6.37
CA MET A 92 -16.20 -4.70 -7.05
C MET A 92 -16.37 -3.26 -6.54
N LYS A 93 -15.56 -2.85 -5.55
CA LYS A 93 -15.61 -1.52 -4.89
C LYS A 93 -16.96 -1.21 -4.25
N ARG A 94 -17.64 -2.25 -3.78
CA ARG A 94 -18.92 -2.18 -3.08
C ARG A 94 -18.66 -2.18 -1.58
N TYR A 95 -18.05 -1.10 -1.10
CA TYR A 95 -17.49 -1.05 0.25
C TYR A 95 -18.53 -1.10 1.37
N ASP A 96 -19.74 -0.61 1.15
CA ASP A 96 -20.84 -0.76 2.12
C ASP A 96 -21.22 -2.24 2.31
N ASP A 97 -21.32 -2.99 1.21
CA ASP A 97 -21.56 -4.44 1.25
C ASP A 97 -20.34 -5.17 1.85
N ALA A 98 -19.12 -4.75 1.53
CA ALA A 98 -17.91 -5.33 2.11
C ALA A 98 -17.86 -5.11 3.64
N MET A 99 -18.19 -3.92 4.14
CA MET A 99 -18.28 -3.67 5.58
C MET A 99 -19.38 -4.49 6.25
N PHE A 100 -20.52 -4.71 5.58
CA PHE A 100 -21.56 -5.61 6.09
C PHE A 100 -21.01 -7.02 6.27
N TRP A 101 -20.36 -7.61 5.25
CA TRP A 101 -19.80 -8.95 5.35
C TRP A 101 -18.65 -9.04 6.37
N ALA A 102 -17.79 -8.02 6.46
CA ALA A 102 -16.74 -7.96 7.48
C ALA A 102 -17.31 -7.95 8.91
N LYS A 103 -18.43 -7.24 9.14
CA LYS A 103 -19.16 -7.28 10.42
C LYS A 103 -19.75 -8.65 10.73
N GLN A 104 -20.29 -9.35 9.73
CA GLN A 104 -20.81 -10.71 9.93
C GLN A 104 -19.72 -11.72 10.25
N LEU A 105 -18.56 -11.60 9.61
CA LEU A 105 -17.41 -12.47 9.85
C LEU A 105 -16.76 -12.19 11.22
N ASN A 106 -16.77 -10.92 11.66
CA ASN A 106 -16.18 -10.46 12.92
C ASN A 106 -14.73 -10.97 13.12
N ASP A 107 -13.98 -11.06 12.03
CA ASP A 107 -12.59 -11.53 12.03
C ASP A 107 -11.62 -10.39 11.74
N SER A 108 -10.55 -10.31 12.53
CA SER A 108 -9.55 -9.24 12.42
C SER A 108 -8.78 -9.30 11.10
N ASN A 109 -8.51 -10.49 10.56
CA ASN A 109 -7.78 -10.60 9.29
C ASN A 109 -8.64 -10.08 8.14
N GLU A 110 -9.93 -10.40 8.13
CA GLU A 110 -10.87 -9.92 7.11
C GLU A 110 -11.07 -8.40 7.15
N TRP A 111 -11.13 -7.82 8.34
CA TRP A 111 -11.11 -6.37 8.51
C TRP A 111 -9.81 -5.73 8.00
N ASN A 112 -8.65 -6.33 8.30
CA ASN A 112 -7.37 -5.84 7.79
C ASN A 112 -7.24 -5.96 6.27
N LYS A 113 -7.81 -7.01 5.66
CA LYS A 113 -7.88 -7.14 4.19
C LYS A 113 -8.72 -6.03 3.58
N LEU A 114 -9.89 -5.74 4.16
CA LEU A 114 -10.74 -4.63 3.72
C LEU A 114 -10.02 -3.28 3.87
N ALA A 115 -9.38 -3.02 5.01
CA ALA A 115 -8.64 -1.80 5.28
C ALA A 115 -7.49 -1.61 4.27
N THR A 116 -6.71 -2.66 4.03
CA THR A 116 -5.61 -2.67 3.05
C THR A 116 -6.11 -2.35 1.64
N ALA A 117 -7.22 -2.96 1.22
CA ALA A 117 -7.80 -2.72 -0.09
C ALA A 117 -8.33 -1.28 -0.25
N LEU A 118 -8.84 -0.67 0.83
CA LEU A 118 -9.29 0.72 0.85
C LEU A 118 -8.11 1.69 0.68
N LEU A 119 -7.01 1.46 1.40
CA LEU A 119 -5.78 2.24 1.23
C LEU A 119 -5.21 2.08 -0.18
N TYR A 120 -5.17 0.85 -0.72
CA TYR A 120 -4.68 0.61 -2.08
C TYR A 120 -5.55 1.28 -3.17
N SER A 121 -6.85 1.44 -2.92
CA SER A 121 -7.77 2.14 -3.81
C SER A 121 -7.89 3.64 -3.53
N LEU A 122 -7.05 4.17 -2.64
CA LEU A 122 -7.01 5.58 -2.21
C LEU A 122 -8.35 6.09 -1.66
N ASN A 123 -9.16 5.20 -1.07
CA ASN A 123 -10.46 5.55 -0.53
C ASN A 123 -10.36 5.85 0.98
N ILE A 124 -9.82 7.03 1.28
CA ILE A 124 -9.48 7.47 2.65
C ILE A 124 -10.72 7.54 3.55
N ASP A 125 -11.84 8.05 3.06
CA ASP A 125 -13.07 8.18 3.86
C ASP A 125 -13.59 6.84 4.38
N TYR A 126 -13.60 5.81 3.52
CA TYR A 126 -13.97 4.46 3.93
C TYR A 126 -12.89 3.82 4.79
N ALA A 127 -11.61 4.03 4.49
CA ALA A 127 -10.51 3.53 5.31
C ALA A 127 -10.63 4.03 6.76
N ILE A 128 -10.90 5.33 6.98
CA ILE A 128 -11.12 5.91 8.30
C ILE A 128 -12.27 5.20 9.04
N LYS A 129 -13.41 4.96 8.36
CA LYS A 129 -14.54 4.23 8.96
C LYS A 129 -14.12 2.83 9.41
N VAL A 130 -13.41 2.10 8.56
CA VAL A 130 -12.94 0.74 8.85
C VAL A 130 -11.93 0.73 10.00
N PHE A 131 -10.94 1.62 10.01
CA PHE A 131 -9.97 1.68 11.10
C PHE A 131 -10.57 2.12 12.44
N ARG A 132 -11.68 2.88 12.43
CA ARG A 132 -12.46 3.15 13.64
C ARG A 132 -13.16 1.91 14.16
N GLU A 133 -13.75 1.10 13.29
CA GLU A 133 -14.38 -0.18 13.67
C GLU A 133 -13.35 -1.19 14.22
N ILE A 134 -12.13 -1.20 13.66
CA ILE A 134 -11.01 -2.03 14.15
C ILE A 134 -10.43 -1.51 15.47
N GLY A 135 -10.64 -0.23 15.80
CA GLY A 135 -10.05 0.42 16.97
C GLY A 135 -8.61 0.89 16.79
N HIS A 136 -8.13 1.04 15.55
CA HIS A 136 -6.76 1.47 15.25
C HIS A 136 -6.64 3.01 15.22
N SER A 137 -6.72 3.64 16.39
CA SER A 137 -6.73 5.12 16.53
C SER A 137 -5.55 5.83 15.85
N GLY A 138 -4.34 5.25 15.89
CA GLY A 138 -3.15 5.82 15.24
C GLY A 138 -3.33 5.99 13.72
N MET A 139 -3.96 5.02 13.07
CA MET A 139 -4.21 5.07 11.62
C MET A 139 -5.34 6.04 11.30
N VAL A 140 -6.35 6.13 12.16
CA VAL A 140 -7.42 7.13 12.03
C VAL A 140 -6.86 8.54 12.06
N MET A 141 -6.00 8.85 13.03
CA MET A 141 -5.35 10.18 13.13
C MET A 141 -4.51 10.47 11.88
N ALA A 142 -3.65 9.53 11.47
CA ALA A 142 -2.80 9.71 10.28
C ALA A 142 -3.62 9.93 9.00
N LEU A 143 -4.71 9.17 8.81
CA LEU A 143 -5.59 9.32 7.65
C LEU A 143 -6.40 10.62 7.68
N GLU A 144 -6.78 11.10 8.87
CA GLU A 144 -7.47 12.39 9.02
C GLU A 144 -6.57 13.57 8.62
N GLU A 145 -5.28 13.51 8.93
CA GLU A 145 -4.30 14.54 8.53
C GLU A 145 -4.15 14.65 7.01
N ILE A 146 -4.12 13.51 6.30
CA ILE A 146 -3.93 13.48 4.84
C ILE A 146 -5.24 13.50 4.04
N LYS A 147 -6.40 13.43 4.70
CA LYS A 147 -7.72 13.37 4.05
C LYS A 147 -7.97 14.53 3.08
N HIS A 148 -7.43 15.71 3.39
CA HIS A 148 -7.62 16.93 2.61
C HIS A 148 -6.58 17.12 1.49
N VAL A 149 -5.64 16.20 1.34
CA VAL A 149 -4.61 16.26 0.30
C VAL A 149 -5.22 15.84 -1.03
N GLU A 150 -5.33 16.80 -1.97
CA GLU A 150 -5.87 16.54 -3.31
C GLU A 150 -4.87 15.85 -4.24
N ASP A 151 -3.56 15.98 -3.97
CA ASP A 151 -2.52 15.31 -4.74
C ASP A 151 -2.50 13.81 -4.42
N LYS A 152 -3.20 13.05 -5.26
CA LYS A 152 -3.26 11.59 -5.18
C LYS A 152 -1.89 10.93 -5.32
N SER A 153 -0.94 11.54 -6.02
CA SER A 153 0.40 10.96 -6.16
C SER A 153 1.16 11.07 -4.85
N LEU A 154 0.99 12.17 -4.11
CA LEU A 154 1.56 12.33 -2.77
C LEU A 154 0.93 11.36 -1.77
N VAL A 155 -0.40 11.22 -1.78
CA VAL A 155 -1.10 10.23 -0.95
C VAL A 155 -0.63 8.81 -1.29
N SER A 156 -0.51 8.46 -2.58
CA SER A 156 0.02 7.17 -3.00
C SER A 156 1.47 6.97 -2.52
N ALA A 157 2.31 8.01 -2.49
CA ALA A 157 3.67 7.90 -1.99
C ALA A 157 3.70 7.51 -0.51
N HIS A 158 2.90 8.18 0.32
CA HIS A 158 2.78 7.84 1.74
C HIS A 158 2.25 6.42 1.96
N PHE A 159 1.24 5.99 1.20
CA PHE A 159 0.73 4.62 1.31
C PHE A 159 1.73 3.58 0.78
N ALA A 160 2.50 3.89 -0.24
CA ALA A 160 3.53 2.98 -0.75
C ALA A 160 4.62 2.78 0.32
N ALA A 161 5.03 3.86 0.99
CA ALA A 161 5.94 3.81 2.13
C ALA A 161 5.37 2.97 3.29
N LEU A 162 4.08 3.16 3.62
CA LEU A 162 3.39 2.39 4.65
C LEU A 162 3.36 0.89 4.33
N PHE A 163 3.20 0.51 3.06
CA PHE A 163 3.24 -0.88 2.60
C PHE A 163 4.66 -1.43 2.41
N GLY A 164 5.69 -0.62 2.65
CA GLY A 164 7.10 -1.01 2.49
C GLY A 164 7.61 -1.02 1.05
N ASP A 165 6.83 -0.52 0.09
CA ASP A 165 7.24 -0.35 -1.31
C ASP A 165 8.00 0.99 -1.46
N TYR A 166 9.18 1.05 -0.84
CA TYR A 166 9.97 2.28 -0.72
C TYR A 166 10.49 2.80 -2.06
N ASP A 167 10.66 1.93 -3.05
CA ASP A 167 11.09 2.33 -4.39
C ASP A 167 9.97 3.08 -5.10
N LEU A 168 8.75 2.53 -5.09
CA LEU A 168 7.57 3.22 -5.61
C LEU A 168 7.31 4.52 -4.85
N ALA A 169 7.42 4.51 -3.52
CA ALA A 169 7.22 5.70 -2.70
C ALA A 169 8.21 6.81 -3.07
N GLN A 170 9.49 6.48 -3.25
CA GLN A 170 10.51 7.45 -3.68
C GLN A 170 10.19 8.03 -5.06
N GLU A 171 9.85 7.19 -6.05
CA GLU A 171 9.49 7.67 -7.39
C GLU A 171 8.30 8.64 -7.35
N LEU A 172 7.28 8.31 -6.57
CA LEU A 172 6.11 9.15 -6.40
C LEU A 172 6.44 10.46 -5.68
N PHE A 173 7.20 10.45 -4.59
CA PHE A 173 7.63 11.66 -3.89
C PHE A 173 8.43 12.60 -4.80
N LEU A 174 9.36 12.05 -5.59
CA LEU A 174 10.13 12.83 -6.56
C LEU A 174 9.23 13.43 -7.65
N LYS A 175 8.25 12.66 -8.14
CA LYS A 175 7.28 13.12 -9.14
C LYS A 175 6.39 14.24 -8.61
N CYS A 176 6.04 14.23 -7.32
CA CYS A 176 5.25 15.28 -6.68
C CYS A 176 6.07 16.53 -6.34
N GLY A 177 7.39 16.52 -6.57
CA GLY A 177 8.27 17.63 -6.19
C GLY A 177 8.58 17.66 -4.68
N CYS A 178 8.49 16.52 -3.98
CA CYS A 178 8.77 16.37 -2.56
C CYS A 178 10.03 15.52 -2.30
N PRO A 179 11.23 15.89 -2.81
CA PRO A 179 12.43 15.07 -2.69
C PRO A 179 12.92 14.90 -1.23
N LEU A 180 12.63 15.88 -0.36
CA LEU A 180 12.99 15.80 1.05
C LEU A 180 12.19 14.73 1.79
N GLU A 181 10.93 14.50 1.41
CA GLU A 181 10.12 13.40 1.98
C GLU A 181 10.67 12.03 1.58
N ALA A 182 11.10 11.88 0.32
CA ALA A 182 11.79 10.67 -0.12
C ALA A 182 13.09 10.43 0.66
N LEU A 183 13.87 11.49 0.90
CA LEU A 183 15.11 11.40 1.68
C LEU A 183 14.85 11.00 3.13
N ASN A 184 13.91 11.68 3.79
CA ASN A 184 13.52 11.39 5.18
C ASN A 184 13.01 9.96 5.30
N MET A 185 12.13 9.52 4.40
CA MET A 185 11.65 8.15 4.35
C MET A 185 12.80 7.14 4.28
N ARG A 186 13.74 7.30 3.33
CA ARG A 186 14.89 6.37 3.18
C ARG A 186 15.75 6.34 4.44
N ARG A 187 15.99 7.51 5.06
CA ARG A 187 16.74 7.61 6.31
C ARG A 187 16.03 6.89 7.45
N ASP A 188 14.73 7.13 7.62
CA ASP A 188 13.94 6.58 8.73
C ASP A 188 13.79 5.06 8.61
N CYS A 189 13.80 4.53 7.38
CA CYS A 189 13.85 3.10 7.08
C CYS A 189 15.28 2.50 7.08
N MET A 190 16.30 3.27 7.50
CA MET A 190 17.71 2.87 7.54
C MET A 190 18.31 2.42 6.19
N GLN A 191 17.77 2.92 5.09
CA GLN A 191 18.26 2.66 3.73
C GLN A 191 19.34 3.67 3.35
N PHE A 192 20.47 3.60 4.06
CA PHE A 192 21.52 4.63 4.05
C PHE A 192 22.10 4.93 2.67
N GLU A 193 22.35 3.93 1.82
CA GLU A 193 22.89 4.14 0.47
C GLU A 193 21.93 4.91 -0.44
N ALA A 194 20.63 4.57 -0.38
CA ALA A 194 19.59 5.29 -1.12
C ALA A 194 19.44 6.72 -0.60
N ALA A 195 19.42 6.89 0.73
CA ALA A 195 19.39 8.20 1.37
C ALA A 195 20.62 9.06 0.99
N MET A 196 21.81 8.46 0.92
CA MET A 196 23.05 9.14 0.52
C MET A 196 23.03 9.60 -0.93
N THR A 197 22.41 8.81 -1.81
CA THR A 197 22.24 9.17 -3.22
C THR A 197 21.29 10.35 -3.37
N LEU A 198 20.17 10.33 -2.63
CA LEU A 198 19.19 11.42 -2.62
C LEU A 198 19.78 12.71 -2.01
N SER A 199 20.52 12.63 -0.89
CA SER A 199 21.10 13.80 -0.24
C SER A 199 22.11 14.50 -1.13
N LYS A 200 22.97 13.77 -1.84
CA LYS A 200 23.90 14.37 -2.83
C LYS A 200 23.20 15.21 -3.89
N ALA A 201 21.98 14.83 -4.30
CA ALA A 201 21.23 15.53 -5.33
C ALA A 201 20.38 16.68 -4.78
N TYR A 202 19.74 16.50 -3.62
CA TYR A 202 18.68 17.40 -3.15
C TYR A 202 18.98 18.11 -1.82
N ASP A 203 19.81 17.53 -0.95
CA ASP A 203 20.20 18.13 0.34
C ASP A 203 21.58 17.63 0.82
N PRO A 204 22.68 18.20 0.29
CA PRO A 204 24.03 17.76 0.65
C PRO A 204 24.39 18.01 2.13
N GLU A 205 23.66 18.89 2.83
CA GLU A 205 23.92 19.14 4.25
C GLU A 205 23.54 17.95 5.14
N GLN A 206 22.70 17.03 4.65
CA GLN A 206 22.30 15.83 5.38
C GLN A 206 23.36 14.72 5.34
N ILE A 207 24.32 14.79 4.41
CA ILE A 207 25.34 13.75 4.21
C ILE A 207 26.08 13.37 5.50
N PRO A 208 26.59 14.32 6.32
CA PRO A 208 27.30 13.98 7.53
C PRO A 208 26.42 13.27 8.57
N TYR A 209 25.16 13.67 8.70
CA TYR A 209 24.22 13.05 9.64
C TYR A 209 23.84 11.63 9.21
N ILE A 210 23.56 11.42 7.92
CA ILE A 210 23.29 10.09 7.36
C ILE A 210 24.51 9.19 7.52
N SER A 211 25.72 9.72 7.30
CA SER A 211 26.98 8.98 7.44
C SER A 211 27.20 8.54 8.88
N ALA A 212 26.95 9.42 9.85
CA ALA A 212 27.07 9.09 11.27
C ALA A 212 26.07 8.00 11.70
N SER A 213 24.80 8.08 11.26
CA SER A 213 23.81 7.04 11.54
C SER A 213 24.15 5.70 10.89
N HIS A 214 24.70 5.72 9.68
CA HIS A 214 25.18 4.50 9.02
C HIS A 214 26.37 3.88 9.77
N ALA A 215 27.31 4.71 10.23
CA ALA A 215 28.43 4.27 11.04
C ALA A 215 27.99 3.59 12.34
N GLU A 216 26.98 4.15 13.02
CA GLU A 216 26.40 3.55 14.23
C GLU A 216 25.79 2.18 13.97
N GLN A 217 25.08 2.03 12.85
CA GLN A 217 24.52 0.73 12.47
C GLN A 217 25.63 -0.28 12.20
N LEU A 218 26.67 0.10 11.47
CA LEU A 218 27.83 -0.77 11.18
C LEU A 218 28.60 -1.14 12.45
N GLU A 219 28.78 -0.19 13.38
CA GLU A 219 29.39 -0.47 14.68
C GLU A 219 28.54 -1.48 15.46
N PHE A 220 27.21 -1.32 15.45
CA PHE A 220 26.28 -2.22 16.14
C PHE A 220 26.30 -3.63 15.54
N THR A 221 26.40 -3.76 14.21
CA THR A 221 26.53 -5.07 13.55
C THR A 221 27.94 -5.68 13.65
N GLY A 222 28.89 -4.95 14.22
CA GLY A 222 30.25 -5.42 14.50
C GLY A 222 31.30 -5.09 13.43
N ASP A 223 30.93 -4.46 12.32
CA ASP A 223 31.88 -4.01 11.30
C ASP A 223 32.49 -2.65 11.69
N SER A 224 33.35 -2.71 12.71
CA SER A 224 34.06 -1.54 13.21
C SER A 224 35.02 -0.95 12.17
N SER A 225 35.47 -1.75 11.19
CA SER A 225 36.39 -1.30 10.15
C SER A 225 35.73 -0.36 9.14
N ALA A 226 34.51 -0.69 8.71
CA ALA A 226 33.71 0.16 7.84
C ALA A 226 33.14 1.36 8.61
N ALA A 227 32.71 1.15 9.86
CA ALA A 227 32.15 2.21 10.70
C ALA A 227 33.10 3.40 10.87
N VAL A 228 34.41 3.17 11.04
CA VAL A 228 35.41 4.25 11.14
C VAL A 228 35.31 5.21 9.95
N LYS A 229 35.27 4.69 8.72
CA LYS A 229 35.21 5.52 7.51
C LYS A 229 33.98 6.41 7.51
N PHE A 230 32.82 5.87 7.89
CA PHE A 230 31.58 6.62 7.88
C PHE A 230 31.49 7.63 9.02
N TYR A 231 32.05 7.34 10.21
CA TYR A 231 32.15 8.35 11.27
C TYR A 231 33.07 9.51 10.87
N GLU A 232 34.19 9.24 10.20
CA GLU A 232 35.08 10.29 9.70
C GLU A 232 34.36 11.21 8.70
N HIS A 233 33.53 10.63 7.82
CA HIS A 233 32.67 11.38 6.89
C HIS A 233 31.50 12.08 7.58
N GLY A 234 31.12 11.64 8.78
CA GLY A 234 30.03 12.20 9.58
C GLY A 234 30.38 13.48 10.33
N ILE A 235 31.67 13.84 10.42
CA ILE A 235 32.14 15.04 11.13
C ILE A 235 31.89 16.29 10.28
N THR A 236 31.14 17.23 10.83
CA THR A 236 30.71 18.47 10.15
C THR A 236 31.72 19.60 10.31
N LYS A 237 32.44 19.67 11.44
CA LYS A 237 33.31 20.78 11.87
C LYS A 237 32.59 22.13 11.98
N LYS A 238 31.26 22.12 12.12
CA LYS A 238 30.44 23.32 12.30
C LYS A 238 30.28 23.59 13.80
N GLU A 239 30.42 24.84 14.21
CA GLU A 239 30.31 25.23 15.63
C GLU A 239 28.91 24.96 16.22
N LYS A 240 27.88 24.93 15.37
CA LYS A 240 26.51 24.58 15.78
C LYS A 240 26.30 23.09 16.03
N ASP A 241 27.17 22.25 15.47
CA ASP A 241 27.04 20.78 15.46
C ASP A 241 28.05 20.09 16.40
N ILE A 242 28.59 20.82 17.38
CA ILE A 242 29.60 20.30 18.33
C ILE A 242 29.15 18.99 18.99
N HIS A 243 27.88 18.90 19.40
CA HIS A 243 27.34 17.67 20.03
C HIS A 243 27.27 16.49 19.06
N HIS A 244 26.96 16.74 17.79
CA HIS A 244 26.96 15.72 16.75
C HIS A 244 28.38 15.23 16.45
N ASP A 245 29.32 16.15 16.29
CA ASP A 245 30.73 15.83 16.06
C ASP A 245 31.32 15.07 17.26
N GLN A 246 31.00 15.47 18.49
CA GLN A 246 31.37 14.74 19.71
C GLN A 246 30.88 13.29 19.68
N ARG A 247 29.63 13.06 19.27
CA ARG A 247 29.06 11.71 19.14
C ARG A 247 29.84 10.87 18.12
N CYS A 248 30.20 11.46 16.98
CA CYS A 248 31.03 10.81 15.97
C CYS A 248 32.43 10.47 16.50
N PHE A 249 33.07 11.38 17.24
CA PHE A 249 34.39 11.13 17.85
C PHE A 249 34.37 10.01 18.88
N ILE A 250 33.33 9.94 19.71
CA ILE A 250 33.19 8.84 20.68
C ILE A 250 33.03 7.50 19.93
N GLY A 251 32.23 7.47 18.85
CA GLY A 251 32.11 6.31 17.97
C GLY A 251 33.45 5.87 17.38
N LEU A 252 34.21 6.83 16.82
CA LEU A 252 35.55 6.59 16.30
C LEU A 252 36.48 5.96 17.34
N ALA A 253 36.55 6.54 18.53
CA ALA A 253 37.42 6.03 19.60
C ALA A 253 37.08 4.57 19.96
N ARG A 254 35.78 4.23 20.06
CA ARG A 254 35.35 2.84 20.32
C ARG A 254 35.76 1.92 19.17
N CYS A 255 35.52 2.31 17.93
CA CYS A 255 35.87 1.51 16.77
C CYS A 255 37.38 1.32 16.63
N TYR A 256 38.19 2.36 16.87
CA TYR A 256 39.65 2.27 16.83
C TYR A 256 40.22 1.28 17.86
N ILE A 257 39.68 1.28 19.08
CA ILE A 257 40.04 0.28 20.09
C ILE A 257 39.73 -1.14 19.60
N LYS A 258 38.54 -1.35 19.00
CA LYS A 258 38.13 -2.66 18.46
C LYS A 258 38.99 -3.12 17.27
N VAL A 259 39.41 -2.19 16.42
CA VAL A 259 40.26 -2.46 15.24
C VAL A 259 41.75 -2.59 15.61
N GLY A 260 42.15 -2.16 16.81
CA GLY A 260 43.53 -2.23 17.30
C GLY A 260 44.42 -1.07 16.83
N ASP A 261 43.84 0.01 16.29
CA ASP A 261 44.56 1.22 15.88
C ASP A 261 44.51 2.28 16.99
N ILE A 262 45.26 2.03 18.07
CA ILE A 262 45.22 2.81 19.33
C ILE A 262 46.09 4.08 19.24
N LYS A 263 46.66 4.38 18.06
CA LYS A 263 47.57 5.53 17.85
C LYS A 263 46.85 6.77 17.31
N LYS A 264 45.61 6.62 16.86
CA LYS A 264 44.72 7.69 16.40
C LYS A 264 43.62 7.94 17.42
#